data_AF-A0A523HL27-F1
#
_entry.id   AF-A0A523HL27-F1
#
_cell.length_a   1.000
_cell.length_b   1.000
_cell.length_c   1.000
_cell.angle_alpha   90.00
_cell.angle_beta   90.00
_cell.angle_gamma   90.00
#
_symmetry.space_group_name_H-M   'P 1'
#
loop_
_entity.id
_entity.type
_entity.pdbx_description
1 polymer ?
#
loop_
_entity_poly.entity_id
_entity_poly.type
_entity_poly.pdbx_seq_one_letter_code
_entity_poly.pdbx_strand_id
1 'polypeptide(L)' 'MKKETMREVKIQPACYAAIEKIVSHSQRFGSVDEYVNFVLAELLFGADHDRMTDDEQRGVEQRLKELGYLS' A
#
# COMPACT_ATOMS: atom_id res chain seq x y z
N MET A 1 15.74 19.46 4.11
CA MET A 1 15.22 18.15 3.67
C MET A 1 16.02 17.07 4.40
N LYS A 2 15.37 16.23 5.23
CA LYS A 2 16.08 15.12 5.89
C LYS A 2 16.41 14.07 4.82
N LYS A 3 17.67 13.70 4.67
CA LYS A 3 18.08 12.60 3.79
C LYS A 3 17.51 11.31 4.38
N GLU A 4 16.60 10.66 3.67
CA GLU A 4 16.16 9.32 4.06
C GLU A 4 17.34 8.35 3.94
N THR A 5 17.70 7.73 5.05
CA THR A 5 18.73 6.69 5.08
C THR A 5 18.15 5.39 4.52
N MET A 6 18.50 5.09 3.27
CA MET A 6 18.22 3.79 2.64
C MET A 6 18.99 2.67 3.35
N ARG A 7 18.39 1.48 3.43
CA ARG A 7 19.02 0.24 3.93
C ARG A 7 18.97 -0.83 2.84
N GLU A 8 19.99 -1.68 2.80
CA GLU A 8 20.04 -2.80 1.86
C GLU A 8 19.41 -4.07 2.43
N VAL A 9 18.64 -4.78 1.60
CA VAL A 9 18.06 -6.09 1.92
C VAL A 9 18.57 -7.11 0.91
N LYS A 10 19.04 -8.26 1.41
CA LYS A 10 19.48 -9.37 0.55
C LYS A 10 18.35 -10.40 0.48
N ILE A 11 17.98 -10.76 -0.74
CA ILE A 11 16.98 -11.80 -1.02
C ILE A 11 17.57 -12.90 -1.91
N GLN A 12 16.93 -14.06 -1.93
CA GLN A 12 17.36 -15.16 -2.78
C GLN A 12 17.17 -14.81 -4.28
N PRO A 13 18.07 -15.22 -5.18
CA PRO A 13 17.95 -14.93 -6.61
C PRO A 13 16.63 -15.39 -7.22
N ALA A 14 16.11 -16.54 -6.77
CA ALA A 14 14.81 -17.06 -7.21
C ALA A 14 13.65 -16.12 -6.85
N CYS A 15 13.70 -15.49 -5.67
CA CYS A 15 12.71 -14.50 -5.24
C CYS A 15 12.81 -13.23 -6.08
N TYR A 16 14.03 -12.73 -6.34
CA TYR A 16 14.22 -11.56 -7.19
C TYR A 16 13.64 -11.79 -8.60
N ALA A 17 13.97 -12.92 -9.23
CA ALA A 17 13.47 -13.25 -10.56
C ALA A 17 11.93 -13.36 -10.62
N ALA A 18 11.30 -13.86 -9.55
CA ALA A 18 9.85 -13.88 -9.45
C ALA A 18 9.26 -12.47 -9.34
N ILE A 19 9.87 -11.59 -8.54
CA ILE A 19 9.43 -10.20 -8.37
C ILE A 19 9.61 -9.41 -9.67
N GLU A 20 10.74 -9.58 -10.35
CA GLU A 20 11.01 -8.94 -11.65
C GLU A 20 9.93 -9.28 -12.68
N LYS A 21 9.48 -10.55 -12.73
CA LYS A 21 8.34 -10.94 -13.56
C LYS A 21 7.06 -10.24 -13.15
N ILE A 22 6.77 -10.07 -11.86
CA ILE A 22 5.58 -9.34 -11.41
C ILE A 22 5.64 -7.89 -11.87
N VAL A 23 6.80 -7.24 -11.68
CA VAL A 23 7.03 -5.84 -12.06
C VAL A 23 6.89 -5.67 -13.57
N SER A 24 7.46 -6.58 -14.38
CA SER A 24 7.42 -6.45 -15.85
C SER A 24 6.01 -6.56 -16.46
N HIS A 25 5.08 -7.23 -15.78
CA HIS A 25 3.68 -7.33 -16.21
C HIS A 25 2.77 -6.28 -15.53
N SER A 26 3.31 -5.52 -14.58
CA SER A 26 2.59 -4.49 -13.85
C SER A 26 2.78 -3.12 -14.52
N GLN A 27 1.71 -2.33 -14.60
CA GLN A 27 1.83 -0.90 -14.95
C GLN A 27 2.05 -0.02 -13.70
N ARG A 28 1.99 -0.60 -12.50
CA ARG A 28 2.01 0.12 -11.23
C ARG A 28 3.41 0.39 -10.68
N PHE A 29 4.41 -0.40 -11.07
CA PHE A 29 5.77 -0.32 -10.52
C PHE A 29 6.79 -0.22 -11.64
N GLY A 30 7.75 0.70 -11.50
CA GLY A 30 8.84 0.88 -12.45
C GLY A 30 10.10 0.09 -12.11
N SER A 31 10.22 -0.44 -10.89
CA SER A 31 11.36 -1.24 -10.46
C SER A 31 11.03 -2.26 -9.36
N VAL A 32 11.93 -3.21 -9.16
CA VAL A 32 11.87 -4.16 -8.04
C VAL A 32 11.96 -3.45 -6.70
N ASP A 33 12.80 -2.42 -6.58
CA ASP A 33 12.94 -1.64 -5.34
C ASP A 33 11.62 -0.94 -4.95
N GLU A 34 10.92 -0.38 -5.93
CA GLU A 34 9.62 0.26 -5.71
C GLU A 34 8.58 -0.74 -5.23
N TYR A 35 8.51 -1.91 -5.89
CA TYR A 35 7.62 -2.99 -5.48
C TYR A 35 7.91 -3.48 -4.06
N VAL A 36 9.19 -3.72 -3.73
CA VAL A 36 9.59 -4.22 -2.41
C VAL A 36 9.28 -3.20 -1.33
N ASN A 37 9.56 -1.91 -1.57
CA ASN A 37 9.20 -0.85 -0.63
C ASN A 37 7.69 -0.76 -0.41
N PHE A 38 6.90 -0.86 -1.48
CA PHE A 38 5.44 -0.88 -1.38
C PHE A 38 4.96 -2.08 -0.54
N VAL A 39 5.41 -3.30 -0.84
CA VAL A 39 5.00 -4.50 -0.10
C VAL A 39 5.39 -4.42 1.37
N LEU A 40 6.58 -3.90 1.69
CA LEU A 40 7.01 -3.70 3.08
C LEU A 40 6.16 -2.65 3.79
N ALA A 41 5.81 -1.56 3.10
CA ALA A 41 4.94 -0.53 3.64
C ALA A 41 3.52 -1.06 3.91
N GLU A 42 2.92 -1.78 2.96
CA GLU A 42 1.62 -2.42 3.13
C GLU A 42 1.63 -3.45 4.27
N LEU A 43 2.68 -4.26 4.37
CA LEU A 43 2.80 -5.26 5.43
C LEU A 43 2.87 -4.62 6.83
N LEU A 44 3.56 -3.49 6.96
CA LEU A 44 3.80 -2.84 8.25
C LEU A 44 2.72 -1.81 8.62
N PHE A 45 2.14 -1.14 7.63
CA PHE A 45 1.27 0.03 7.82
C PHE A 45 -0.08 -0.10 7.10
N GLY A 46 -0.30 -1.13 6.27
CA GLY A 46 -1.55 -1.30 5.52
C GLY A 46 -2.77 -1.46 6.42
N ALA A 47 -2.62 -2.05 7.61
CA ALA A 47 -3.70 -2.15 8.59
C ALA A 47 -4.08 -0.82 9.26
N ASP A 48 -3.16 0.16 9.30
CA ASP A 48 -3.42 1.50 9.82
C ASP A 48 -3.98 2.44 8.74
N HIS A 49 -3.72 2.16 7.45
CA HIS A 49 -4.21 2.96 6.33
C HIS A 49 -5.60 2.56 5.83
N ASP A 50 -6.04 1.32 6.07
CA ASP A 50 -7.37 0.80 5.68
C ASP A 50 -8.44 0.94 6.79
N ARG A 51 -8.08 1.44 7.97
CA ARG A 51 -9.07 1.80 8.99
C ARG A 51 -9.55 3.21 8.72
N MET A 52 -10.79 3.34 8.22
CA MET A 52 -11.49 4.62 8.25
C MET A 52 -11.37 5.18 9.67
N THR A 53 -10.92 6.42 9.78
CA THR A 53 -11.00 7.14 11.05
C THR A 53 -12.46 7.26 11.46
N ASP A 54 -12.73 7.41 12.77
CA ASP A 54 -14.10 7.61 13.27
C ASP A 54 -14.79 8.82 12.63
N ASP A 55 -14.03 9.82 12.18
CA ASP A 55 -14.54 10.98 11.46
C ASP A 55 -14.92 10.65 10.00
N GLU A 56 -14.08 9.91 9.29
CA GLU A 56 -14.38 9.44 7.94
C GLU A 56 -15.59 8.49 7.93
N GLN A 57 -15.66 7.60 8.92
CA GLN A 57 -16.77 6.67 9.08
C GLN A 57 -18.08 7.42 9.32
N ARG A 58 -18.08 8.43 10.20
CA ARG A 58 -19.24 9.31 10.41
C ARG A 58 -19.64 10.09 9.15
N GLY A 59 -18.66 10.56 8.38
CA GLY A 59 -18.91 11.25 7.11
C GLY A 59 -19.59 10.34 6.08
N VAL A 60 -19.14 9.09 5.96
CA VAL A 60 -19.77 8.09 5.09
C VAL A 60 -21.16 7.69 5.59
N GLU A 61 -21.34 7.46 6.90
CA GLU A 61 -22.65 7.16 7.48
C GLU A 61 -23.66 8.29 7.24
N GLN A 62 -23.23 9.54 7.42
CA GLN A 62 -24.09 10.71 7.17
C GLN A 62 -24.47 10.79 5.69
N ARG A 63 -23.52 10.54 4.78
CA ARG A 63 -23.77 10.53 3.34
C ARG A 63 -24.74 9.41 2.93
N LEU A 64 -24.60 8.24 3.53
CA LEU A 64 -25.50 7.10 3.28
C LEU A 64 -26.91 7.36 3.81
N LYS A 65 -27.05 8.08 4.93
CA LYS A 65 -28.35 8.56 5.43
C LYS A 65 -28.97 9.60 4.50
N GLU A 66 -28.20 10.58 4.02
CA GLU A 66 -28.67 11.58 3.05
C GLU A 66 -29.18 10.94 1.75
N LEU A 67 -28.54 9.86 1.32
CA LEU A 67 -28.92 9.10 0.13
C LEU A 67 -30.03 8.06 0.38
N GLY A 68 -30.48 7.90 1.64
CA GLY A 68 -31.57 7.00 2.01
C GLY A 68 -31.20 5.51 2.06
N TYR A 69 -29.91 5.18 2.04
CA TYR A 69 -29.42 3.80 2.18
C TYR A 69 -29.32 3.34 3.64
N LEU A 70 -29.26 4.29 4.58
CA LEU A 70 -29.30 4.05 6.01
C LEU A 70 -30.45 4.87 6.62
N SER A 71 -31.19 4.26 7.54
CA SER A 71 -32.24 4.91 8.33
C SER A 71 -31.70 5.34 9.70
#